data_AF-A0A2N8MBY7-F1
#
_entry.id   AF-A0A2N8MBY7-F1
#
_cell.length_a   1.000
_cell.length_b   1.000
_cell.length_c   1.000
_cell.angle_alpha   90.00
_cell.angle_beta   90.00
_cell.angle_gamma   90.00
#
_symmetry.space_group_name_H-M   'P 1'
#
loop_
_entity.id
_entity.type
_entity.pdbx_description
1 polymer ?
#
loop_
_entity_poly.entity_id
_entity_poly.type
_entity_poly.pdbx_seq_one_letter_code
_entity_poly.pdbx_strand_id
1 'polypeptide(L)'
;MSVYDVEGDLTTGRATTVVSIATPTGYKIMGQGAYQDDIAKVAGEWKIRRRRVVNDHLVSGLAKPVNLADPDVSALVRQLIDTSNDLAPRGSR
;
A
#
# COMPACT_ATOMS: atom_id res chain seq x y z
N MET A 1 10.26 -9.46 3.67
CA MET A 1 10.59 -9.75 5.08
C MET A 1 9.57 -9.03 5.94
N SER A 2 9.05 -9.68 6.98
CA SER A 2 8.06 -9.08 7.89
C SER A 2 8.57 -9.17 9.33
N VAL A 3 8.35 -8.11 10.10
CA VAL A 3 8.68 -8.03 11.53
C VAL A 3 7.44 -7.54 12.26
N TYR A 4 7.01 -8.30 13.25
CA TYR A 4 5.84 -7.99 14.08
C TYR A 4 6.28 -7.97 15.54
N ASP A 5 5.81 -6.95 16.27
CA ASP A 5 5.92 -6.85 17.72
C ASP A 5 4.54 -7.11 18.32
N VAL A 6 4.43 -8.09 19.22
CA VAL A 6 3.15 -8.61 19.71
C VAL A 6 3.04 -8.34 21.21
N GLU A 7 2.00 -7.61 21.60
CA GLU A 7 1.67 -7.28 22.98
C GLU A 7 0.21 -7.69 23.28
N GLY A 8 0.04 -8.88 23.84
CA GLY A 8 -1.28 -9.45 24.13
C GLY A 8 -2.11 -9.64 22.86
N ASP A 9 -3.24 -8.93 22.79
CA ASP A 9 -4.18 -8.94 21.66
C ASP A 9 -3.92 -7.82 20.64
N LEU A 10 -2.80 -7.10 20.76
CA LEU A 10 -2.36 -6.08 19.82
C LEU A 10 -1.03 -6.46 19.20
N THR A 11 -0.85 -6.13 17.92
CA THR A 11 0.46 -6.20 17.28
C THR A 11 0.65 -5.07 16.30
N THR A 12 1.87 -4.54 16.27
CA THR A 12 2.32 -3.64 15.20
C THR A 12 3.34 -4.35 14.34
N GLY A 13 3.38 -4.04 13.06
CA GLY A 13 4.35 -4.68 12.19
C GLY A 13 4.66 -3.94 10.91
N ARG A 14 5.73 -4.41 10.28
CA ARG A 14 6.17 -3.94 8.97
C ARG A 14 6.42 -5.10 8.05
N ALA A 15 5.99 -4.98 6.80
CA ALA A 15 6.23 -5.98 5.76
C ALA A 15 6.55 -5.29 4.44
N THR A 16 7.57 -5.78 3.73
CA THR A 16 7.81 -5.38 2.33
C THR A 16 6.68 -5.86 1.43
N THR A 17 6.22 -5.01 0.52
CA THR A 17 5.22 -5.33 -0.48
C THR A 17 5.73 -5.06 -1.89
N VAL A 18 5.39 -5.95 -2.82
CA VAL A 18 5.57 -5.79 -4.26
C VAL A 18 4.25 -6.21 -4.90
N VAL A 19 3.70 -5.34 -5.75
CA VAL A 19 2.40 -5.56 -6.40
C VAL A 19 2.64 -5.66 -7.90
N SER A 20 2.29 -6.81 -8.48
CA SER A 20 2.32 -7.04 -9.92
C SER A 20 0.97 -6.80 -10.56
N ILE A 21 0.96 -6.41 -11.83
CA ILE A 21 -0.23 -6.31 -12.68
C ILE A 21 -0.01 -7.03 -14.00
N ALA A 22 -1.04 -7.73 -14.47
CA ALA A 22 -1.08 -8.27 -15.83
C ALA A 22 -1.52 -7.16 -16.80
N THR A 23 -0.74 -6.92 -17.85
CA THR A 23 -1.08 -5.98 -18.94
C THR A 23 -1.06 -6.75 -20.27
N PRO A 24 -1.62 -6.17 -21.36
CA PRO A 24 -1.50 -6.77 -22.70
C PRO A 24 -0.05 -6.98 -23.17
N THR A 25 0.92 -6.27 -22.57
CA THR A 25 2.35 -6.39 -22.88
C THR A 25 3.11 -7.31 -21.91
N GLY A 26 2.41 -7.98 -21.00
CA GLY A 26 2.96 -8.90 -20.02
C GLY A 26 2.79 -8.44 -18.56
N TYR A 27 3.45 -9.11 -17.62
CA TYR A 27 3.40 -8.71 -16.22
C TYR A 27 4.35 -7.52 -15.94
N LYS A 28 3.86 -6.55 -15.17
CA LYS A 28 4.60 -5.37 -14.73
C LYS A 28 4.57 -5.25 -13.20
N ILE A 29 5.52 -4.51 -12.63
CA ILE A 29 5.46 -4.09 -11.22
C ILE A 29 4.67 -2.79 -11.15
N MET A 30 3.48 -2.83 -10.53
CA MET A 30 2.62 -1.67 -10.32
C MET A 30 3.02 -0.88 -9.08
N GLY A 31 3.60 -1.52 -8.07
CA GLY A 31 3.98 -0.84 -6.84
C GLY A 31 4.96 -1.66 -6.02
N GLN A 32 5.77 -0.96 -5.23
CA GLN A 32 6.67 -1.54 -4.25
C GLN A 32 6.80 -0.60 -3.05
N GLY A 33 7.06 -1.17 -1.88
CA GLY A 33 7.29 -0.40 -0.66
C GLY A 33 7.09 -1.24 0.59
N ALA A 34 6.50 -0.64 1.62
CA ALA A 34 6.23 -1.29 2.89
C ALA A 34 4.80 -1.07 3.40
N TYR A 35 4.22 -2.11 3.99
CA TYR A 35 3.10 -1.98 4.91
C TYR A 35 3.60 -1.61 6.30
N GLN A 36 2.86 -0.73 6.95
CA GLN A 36 2.95 -0.42 8.37
C GLN A 36 1.57 -0.72 8.96
N ASP A 37 1.51 -1.73 9.81
CA ASP A 37 0.26 -2.33 10.28
C ASP A 37 0.05 -2.11 11.78
N ASP A 38 -1.18 -1.76 12.14
CA ASP A 38 -1.74 -1.94 13.47
C ASP A 38 -2.82 -3.03 13.37
N ILE A 39 -2.64 -4.13 14.09
CA ILE A 39 -3.50 -5.31 14.04
C ILE A 39 -4.00 -5.60 15.46
N ALA A 40 -5.27 -5.96 15.58
CA ALA A 40 -5.89 -6.32 16.85
C ALA A 40 -6.58 -7.69 16.74
N LYS A 41 -6.55 -8.47 17.82
CA LYS A 41 -7.29 -9.71 17.92
C LYS A 41 -8.72 -9.40 18.38
N VAL A 42 -9.70 -9.71 17.56
CA VAL A 42 -11.13 -9.48 17.83
C VAL A 42 -11.85 -10.83 17.72
N ALA A 43 -12.46 -11.27 18.82
CA ALA A 43 -13.12 -12.57 18.92
C ALA A 43 -12.22 -13.75 18.51
N GLY A 44 -10.94 -13.70 18.89
CA GLY A 44 -9.96 -14.75 18.59
C GLY A 44 -9.25 -14.62 17.24
N GLU A 45 -9.66 -13.69 16.37
CA GLU A 45 -9.09 -13.50 15.04
C GLU A 45 -8.29 -12.20 14.94
N TRP A 46 -7.10 -12.26 14.34
CA TRP A 46 -6.30 -11.07 14.04
C TRP A 46 -6.90 -10.30 12.85
N LYS A 47 -7.19 -9.02 13.07
CA LYS A 47 -7.79 -8.13 12.06
C LYS A 47 -6.95 -6.86 11.90
N ILE A 48 -6.81 -6.40 10.67
CA ILE A 48 -6.15 -5.12 10.37
C ILE A 48 -7.03 -4.01 10.91
N ARG A 49 -6.58 -3.34 11.96
CA ARG A 49 -7.21 -2.12 12.46
C ARG A 49 -6.82 -0.93 11.61
N ARG A 50 -5.56 -0.88 11.19
CA ARG A 50 -5.02 0.11 10.26
C ARG A 50 -3.87 -0.50 9.47
N ARG A 51 -3.84 -0.23 8.16
CA ARG A 51 -2.68 -0.48 7.31
C ARG A 51 -2.35 0.79 6.56
N ARG A 52 -1.10 1.26 6.70
CA ARG A 52 -0.56 2.34 5.87
C ARG A 52 0.40 1.75 4.86
N VAL A 53 0.18 2.06 3.59
CA VAL A 53 1.11 1.72 2.51
C VAL A 53 2.08 2.89 2.33
N VAL A 54 3.37 2.60 2.42
CA VAL A 54 4.46 3.56 2.14
C VAL A 54 5.15 3.08 0.88
N ASN A 55 4.86 3.72 -0.26
CA ASN A 55 5.47 3.37 -1.53
C ASN A 55 6.90 3.93 -1.62
N ASP A 56 7.79 3.16 -2.24
CA ASP A 56 9.13 3.63 -2.52
C ASP A 56 9.11 4.69 -3.62
N HIS A 57 10.03 5.64 -3.52
CA HIS A 57 10.22 6.73 -4.48
C HIS A 57 11.53 6.53 -5.27
N LEU A 58 11.66 7.19 -6.42
CA LEU A 58 12.93 7.20 -7.15
C LEU A 58 14.03 7.85 -6.29
N VAL A 59 15.18 7.18 -6.18
CA VAL A 59 16.36 7.68 -5.45
C VAL A 59 16.88 9.00 -6.05
N SER A 60 16.60 9.28 -7.33
CA SER A 60 16.98 10.51 -8.05
C SER A 60 16.14 11.75 -7.71
N GLY A 61 15.25 11.68 -6.71
CA GLY A 61 14.73 12.88 -6.05
C GLY A 61 13.49 13.53 -6.65
N LEU A 62 12.84 12.93 -7.64
CA LEU A 62 11.48 13.37 -8.02
C LEU A 62 10.48 12.68 -7.09
N ALA A 63 9.74 13.48 -6.32
CA ALA A 63 8.54 13.07 -5.58
C ALA A 63 7.39 12.60 -6.52
N LYS A 64 7.71 12.17 -7.75
CA LYS A 64 6.78 11.59 -8.69
C LYS A 64 6.61 10.11 -8.33
N PRO A 65 5.38 9.65 -8.11
CA PRO A 65 5.10 8.24 -7.87
C PRO A 65 5.66 7.38 -9.02
N VAL A 66 6.53 6.41 -8.70
CA VAL A 66 7.18 5.51 -9.68
C VAL A 66 6.16 4.75 -10.52
N ASN A 67 5.03 4.43 -9.91
CA ASN A 67 3.92 3.70 -10.50
C ASN A 67 3.15 4.47 -11.59
N LEU A 68 3.42 5.77 -11.79
CA LEU A 68 2.90 6.55 -12.91
C LEU A 68 3.84 6.61 -14.12
N ALA A 69 5.03 5.98 -14.05
CA ALA A 69 6.03 6.06 -15.10
C ALA A 69 5.74 5.15 -16.30
N ASP A 70 5.14 3.98 -16.07
CA ASP A 70 4.77 3.03 -17.13
C ASP A 70 3.34 3.36 -17.63
N PRO A 71 3.14 3.69 -18.92
CA PRO A 71 1.82 3.95 -19.49
C PRO A 71 0.80 2.82 -19.27
N ASP A 72 1.24 1.56 -19.36
CA ASP A 72 0.39 0.39 -19.19
C ASP A 72 -0.14 0.24 -17.74
N VAL A 73 0.54 0.89 -16.79
CA VAL A 73 0.23 0.86 -15.36
C VAL A 73 -0.49 2.13 -14.91
N SER A 74 -0.13 3.27 -15.50
CA SER A 74 -0.50 4.60 -15.05
C SER A 74 -2.01 4.85 -15.00
N ALA A 75 -2.78 4.29 -15.94
CA ALA A 75 -4.23 4.47 -16.00
C ALA A 75 -4.92 3.85 -14.78
N LEU A 76 -4.57 2.61 -14.43
CA LEU A 76 -5.12 1.96 -13.24
C LEU A 76 -4.68 2.66 -11.96
N VAL A 77 -3.40 3.05 -11.87
CA VAL A 77 -2.90 3.76 -10.68
C VAL A 77 -3.67 5.05 -10.44
N ARG A 78 -3.97 5.83 -11.49
CA ARG A 78 -4.82 7.03 -11.36
C ARG A 78 -6.21 6.68 -10.86
N GLN A 79 -6.85 5.68 -11.46
CA GLN A 79 -8.18 5.25 -11.03
C GLN A 79 -8.20 4.83 -9.56
N LEU A 80 -7.18 4.13 -9.07
CA LEU A 80 -7.06 3.75 -7.67
C LEU A 80 -6.90 4.96 -6.74
N ILE A 81 -6.12 5.96 -7.16
CA ILE A 81 -5.96 7.22 -6.41
C ILE A 81 -7.28 7.98 -6.37
N ASP A 82 -7.96 8.14 -7.50
CA ASP A 82 -9.23 8.87 -7.60
C ASP A 82 -10.31 8.20 -6.75
N THR A 83 -10.45 6.88 -6.88
CA THR A 83 -11.37 6.08 -6.06
C THR A 83 -11.05 6.21 -4.57
N SER A 84 -9.77 6.18 -4.20
CA SER A 84 -9.35 6.35 -2.80
C SER A 84 -9.69 7.74 -2.27
N ASN A 85 -9.58 8.80 -3.08
CA ASN A 85 -9.94 10.15 -2.70
C ASN A 85 -11.46 10.32 -2.53
N ASP A 86 -12.25 9.63 -3.36
CA ASP A 86 -13.72 9.63 -3.27
C ASP A 86 -14.25 8.86 -2.05
N LEU A 87 -13.57 7.76 -1.69
CA LEU A 87 -13.90 6.95 -0.51
C LEU A 87 -13.37 7.52 0.80
N ALA A 88 -12.36 8.40 0.74
CA ALA A 88 -11.85 9.06 1.94
C ALA A 88 -12.96 9.93 2.54
N PRO A 89 -13.22 9.86 3.86
CA PRO A 89 -14.16 10.75 4.51
C PRO A 89 -13.79 12.20 4.18
N ARG A 90 -14.70 12.96 3.56
CA ARG A 90 -14.52 14.38 3.31
C ARG A 90 -14.50 15.11 4.66
N GLY A 91 -13.33 15.22 5.28
CA GLY A 91 -13.10 16.07 6.43
C GLY A 91 -12.60 15.35 7.68
N SER A 92 -11.32 15.53 7.96
CA SER A 92 -10.83 15.77 9.31
C SER A 92 -9.70 16.80 9.17
N ARG A 93 -10.11 18.07 9.13
CA ARG A 93 -9.27 19.22 9.48
C ARG A 93 -9.17 19.29 10.99
#